data_AF-A0A4Y9ZKL4-F1
#
_entry.id   AF-A0A4Y9ZKL4-F1
#
_cell.length_a   1.000
_cell.length_b   1.000
_cell.length_c   1.000
_cell.angle_alpha   90.00
_cell.angle_beta   90.00
_cell.angle_gamma   90.00
#
_symmetry.space_group_name_H-M   'P 1'
#
loop_
_entity.id
_entity.type
_entity.pdbx_description
1 polymer ?
#
loop_
_entity_poly.entity_id
_entity_poly.type
_entity_poly.pdbx_seq_one_letter_code
_entity_poly.pdbx_strand_id
1 'polypeptide(L)'
;MSKSKTRLSQTKVAAFDAQVDAHAKAALGKLLTGTKRTLDAMRSSGAEGLINDDGDGTWGDMDDADDEPLDQHIELSAEGEEAKFLQEYICKPRHKATQTWVSRITTADLRWTEQLEALVDAYLKYKHEPIDTETLETDVFQLPYIDVFDSNETKPFHHISASLYTNATLLAQGTLGPTPTKVYVAFSLRTLELYWHVRIWQPRVSVQAWLHVICDMHNQPYRRVL
;
A
#
# COMPACT_ATOMS: atom_id res chain seq x y z
N MET A 1 -39.60 4.55 7.36
CA MET A 1 -39.93 4.50 5.91
C MET A 1 -38.82 3.74 5.20
N SER A 2 -39.08 2.51 4.77
CA SER A 2 -38.09 1.64 4.12
C SER A 2 -37.99 1.98 2.64
N LYS A 3 -36.80 2.40 2.16
CA LYS A 3 -36.56 2.67 0.74
C LYS A 3 -36.21 1.35 0.04
N SER A 4 -37.14 0.85 -0.76
CA SER A 4 -36.95 -0.34 -1.61
C SER A 4 -35.94 -0.02 -2.72
N LYS A 5 -34.87 -0.84 -2.84
CA LYS A 5 -33.87 -0.75 -3.91
C LYS A 5 -34.49 -1.26 -5.22
N THR A 6 -34.66 -0.37 -6.20
CA THR A 6 -35.14 -0.70 -7.54
C THR A 6 -34.06 -1.49 -8.28
N ARG A 7 -34.24 -2.81 -8.43
CA ARG A 7 -33.37 -3.63 -9.27
C ARG A 7 -33.59 -3.27 -10.73
N LEU A 8 -32.51 -3.06 -11.50
CA LEU A 8 -32.59 -2.87 -12.95
C LEU A 8 -33.20 -4.12 -13.60
N SER A 9 -34.11 -3.92 -14.55
CA SER A 9 -34.72 -4.99 -15.33
C SER A 9 -33.68 -5.67 -16.21
N GLN A 10 -33.71 -7.00 -16.31
CA GLN A 10 -32.78 -7.85 -17.05
C GLN A 10 -32.55 -7.42 -18.52
N THR A 11 -33.56 -6.81 -19.15
CA THR A 11 -33.47 -6.23 -20.50
C THR A 11 -32.55 -5.03 -20.61
N LYS A 12 -32.38 -4.24 -19.53
CA LYS A 12 -31.46 -3.09 -19.51
C LYS A 12 -30.01 -3.54 -19.36
N VAL A 13 -29.79 -4.63 -18.64
CA VAL A 13 -28.47 -5.26 -18.48
C VAL A 13 -28.00 -5.78 -19.84
N ALA A 14 -28.80 -6.61 -20.51
CA ALA A 14 -28.45 -7.15 -21.83
C ALA A 14 -28.20 -6.07 -22.91
N ALA A 15 -28.91 -4.94 -22.85
CA ALA A 15 -28.70 -3.83 -23.78
C ALA A 15 -27.38 -3.08 -23.50
N PHE A 16 -26.99 -2.97 -22.23
CA PHE A 16 -25.72 -2.37 -21.82
C PHE A 16 -24.54 -3.27 -22.22
N ASP A 17 -24.64 -4.58 -21.97
CA ASP A 17 -23.58 -5.54 -22.32
C ASP A 17 -23.30 -5.54 -23.83
N ALA A 18 -24.36 -5.52 -24.64
CA ALA A 18 -24.23 -5.40 -26.10
C ALA A 18 -23.55 -4.10 -26.54
N GLN A 19 -23.76 -3.00 -25.79
CA GLN A 19 -23.13 -1.71 -26.06
C GLN A 19 -21.64 -1.73 -25.68
N VAL A 20 -21.29 -2.33 -24.55
CA VAL A 20 -19.91 -2.49 -24.09
C VAL A 20 -19.12 -3.37 -25.05
N ASP A 21 -19.69 -4.50 -25.49
CA ASP A 21 -19.09 -5.40 -26.48
C ASP A 21 -18.84 -4.71 -27.82
N ALA A 22 -19.80 -3.90 -28.28
CA ALA A 22 -19.65 -3.13 -29.51
C ALA A 22 -18.53 -2.09 -29.38
N HIS A 23 -18.41 -1.44 -28.22
CA HIS A 23 -17.36 -0.45 -27.96
C HIS A 23 -15.98 -1.10 -27.88
N ALA A 24 -15.86 -2.24 -27.19
CA ALA A 24 -14.62 -3.01 -27.11
C ALA A 24 -14.14 -3.48 -28.48
N LYS A 25 -15.05 -4.00 -29.32
CA LYS A 25 -14.74 -4.40 -30.71
C LYS A 25 -14.32 -3.19 -31.56
N ALA A 26 -14.97 -2.05 -31.40
CA ALA A 26 -14.60 -0.82 -32.10
C ALA A 26 -13.23 -0.28 -31.66
N ALA A 27 -12.89 -0.36 -30.36
CA ALA A 27 -11.59 0.02 -29.83
C ALA A 27 -10.48 -0.89 -30.35
N LEU A 28 -10.70 -2.21 -30.40
CA LEU A 28 -9.78 -3.18 -31.00
C LEU A 28 -9.56 -2.93 -32.49
N GLY A 29 -10.58 -2.45 -33.21
CA GLY A 29 -10.48 -2.07 -34.62
C GLY A 29 -9.64 -0.80 -34.87
N LYS A 30 -9.52 0.08 -33.87
CA LYS A 30 -8.75 1.34 -33.94
C LYS A 30 -7.27 1.18 -33.54
N LEU A 31 -6.87 0.01 -33.03
CA LEU A 31 -5.48 -0.24 -32.68
C LEU A 31 -4.60 -0.30 -33.93
N LEU A 32 -3.43 0.34 -33.84
CA LEU A 32 -2.40 0.28 -34.88
C LEU A 32 -1.98 -1.18 -35.11
N THR A 33 -1.73 -1.53 -36.36
CA THR A 33 -1.38 -2.88 -36.81
C THR A 33 -0.14 -3.45 -36.09
N GLY A 34 0.76 -2.57 -35.63
CA GLY A 34 1.92 -2.95 -34.81
C GLY A 34 1.53 -3.47 -33.43
N THR A 35 0.65 -2.76 -32.72
CA THR A 35 0.18 -3.16 -31.37
C THR A 35 -0.64 -4.45 -31.42
N LYS A 36 -1.41 -4.65 -32.50
CA LYS A 36 -2.17 -5.89 -32.73
C LYS A 36 -1.26 -7.12 -32.87
N ARG A 37 -0.15 -7.01 -33.61
CA ARG A 37 0.84 -8.09 -33.75
C ARG A 37 1.53 -8.43 -32.43
N THR A 38 1.82 -7.44 -31.61
CA THR A 38 2.44 -7.66 -30.29
C THR A 38 1.50 -8.42 -29.35
N LEU A 39 0.21 -8.07 -29.34
CA LEU A 39 -0.83 -8.77 -28.58
C LEU A 39 -1.05 -10.21 -29.06
N ASP A 40 -1.08 -10.43 -30.38
CA ASP A 40 -1.19 -11.78 -30.95
C ASP A 40 0.05 -12.62 -30.63
N ALA A 41 1.26 -12.05 -30.68
CA ALA A 41 2.49 -12.73 -30.30
C ALA A 41 2.50 -13.13 -28.81
N MET A 42 1.99 -12.26 -27.92
CA MET A 42 1.82 -12.57 -26.50
C MET A 42 0.83 -13.71 -26.28
N ARG A 43 -0.31 -13.69 -27.00
CA ARG A 43 -1.35 -14.73 -26.92
C ARG A 43 -0.86 -16.08 -27.42
N SER A 44 -0.05 -16.10 -28.48
CA SER A 44 0.57 -17.33 -28.98
C SER A 44 1.68 -17.86 -28.06
N SER A 45 2.38 -16.98 -27.34
CA SER A 45 3.44 -17.40 -26.41
C SER A 45 2.95 -17.98 -25.07
N GLY A 46 1.67 -17.80 -24.74
CA GLY A 46 1.04 -18.31 -23.51
C GLY A 46 0.18 -19.56 -23.67
N ALA A 47 0.13 -20.17 -24.85
CA ALA A 47 -0.85 -21.22 -25.20
C ALA A 47 -0.31 -22.66 -25.19
N GLU A 48 0.91 -22.91 -24.71
CA GLU A 48 1.43 -24.27 -24.53
C GLU A 48 1.55 -24.62 -23.04
N GLY A 49 0.44 -25.15 -22.49
CA GLY A 49 0.44 -25.86 -21.22
C GLY A 49 -0.66 -25.40 -20.27
N LEU A 50 -1.66 -26.26 -20.08
CA LEU A 50 -2.69 -26.39 -19.02
C LEU A 50 -4.04 -26.71 -19.70
N ILE A 51 -4.30 -27.99 -20.00
CA ILE A 51 -5.02 -28.97 -19.17
C ILE A 51 -6.47 -28.56 -18.94
N ASN A 52 -7.37 -29.36 -19.52
CA ASN A 52 -8.82 -29.35 -19.37
C ASN A 52 -9.23 -29.39 -17.89
N ASP A 53 -10.06 -28.45 -17.46
CA ASP A 53 -10.82 -28.54 -16.20
C ASP A 53 -12.26 -28.10 -16.49
N ASP A 54 -13.14 -29.11 -16.55
CA ASP A 54 -14.58 -28.98 -16.80
C ASP A 54 -15.32 -28.52 -15.54
N GLY A 55 -14.89 -27.39 -14.97
CA GLY A 55 -15.46 -26.77 -13.79
C GLY A 55 -16.45 -25.66 -14.16
N ASP A 56 -17.74 -25.93 -13.97
CA ASP A 56 -18.84 -24.96 -13.86
C ASP A 56 -18.47 -23.82 -12.89
N GLY A 57 -17.87 -22.78 -13.45
CA GLY A 57 -17.63 -21.51 -12.82
C GLY A 57 -18.57 -20.50 -13.48
N THR A 58 -19.72 -20.28 -12.87
CA THR A 58 -20.57 -19.13 -13.15
C THR A 58 -19.76 -17.87 -12.88
N TRP A 59 -19.11 -17.33 -13.93
CA TRP A 59 -18.43 -16.04 -13.94
C TRP A 59 -19.49 -14.97 -13.79
N GLY A 60 -19.86 -14.66 -12.54
CA GLY A 60 -20.67 -13.50 -12.25
C GLY A 60 -19.90 -12.26 -12.68
N ASP A 61 -20.41 -11.60 -13.71
CA ASP A 61 -20.14 -10.19 -14.04
C ASP A 61 -20.20 -9.39 -12.73
N MET A 62 -19.04 -9.13 -12.16
CA MET A 62 -18.86 -8.01 -11.26
C MET A 62 -18.31 -6.91 -12.15
N ASP A 63 -19.16 -5.91 -12.37
CA ASP A 63 -18.83 -4.62 -12.94
C ASP A 63 -17.60 -4.01 -12.22
N ASP A 64 -16.39 -4.37 -12.64
CA ASP A 64 -15.14 -3.71 -12.27
C ASP A 64 -15.03 -2.41 -13.10
N ALA A 65 -15.99 -1.51 -12.89
CA ALA A 65 -16.07 -0.22 -13.56
C ALA A 65 -15.09 0.84 -13.02
N ASP A 66 -14.27 0.49 -12.02
CA ASP A 66 -13.36 1.42 -11.33
C ASP A 66 -11.89 0.94 -11.31
N ASP A 67 -11.47 0.18 -12.33
CA ASP A 67 -10.06 -0.21 -12.55
C ASP A 67 -9.31 0.86 -13.41
N GLU A 68 -9.64 2.14 -13.24
CA GLU A 68 -8.70 3.19 -13.68
C GLU A 68 -7.57 3.28 -12.65
N PRO A 69 -6.31 2.98 -13.02
CA PRO A 69 -5.18 3.20 -12.13
C PRO A 69 -5.06 4.71 -11.87
N LEU A 70 -5.55 5.14 -10.71
CA LEU A 70 -5.39 6.49 -10.18
C LEU A 70 -3.94 6.69 -9.74
N ASP A 71 -3.09 6.92 -10.72
CA ASP A 71 -1.95 7.85 -10.68
C ASP A 71 -1.26 7.89 -12.05
N GLN A 72 -1.84 8.61 -13.02
CA GLN A 72 -1.13 9.01 -14.23
C GLN A 72 0.04 9.97 -13.95
N HIS A 73 0.23 10.37 -12.68
CA HIS A 73 1.22 11.34 -12.23
C HIS A 73 2.20 10.81 -11.17
N ILE A 74 2.29 9.48 -10.96
CA ILE A 74 3.53 8.90 -10.43
C ILE A 74 4.55 8.98 -11.57
N GLU A 75 5.38 10.02 -11.56
CA GLU A 75 6.60 10.05 -12.35
C GLU A 75 7.49 8.89 -11.88
N LEU A 76 7.35 7.77 -12.57
CA LEU A 76 8.25 6.64 -12.52
C LEU A 76 9.67 7.19 -12.73
N SER A 77 10.47 7.14 -11.68
CA SER A 77 11.83 7.67 -11.71
C SER A 77 12.60 6.89 -12.77
N ALA A 78 13.31 7.59 -13.66
CA ALA A 78 14.00 7.02 -14.82
C ALA A 78 15.19 6.09 -14.47
N GLU A 79 15.24 5.52 -13.27
CA GLU A 79 16.34 4.70 -12.74
C GLU A 79 16.25 3.20 -13.10
N GLY A 80 15.38 2.83 -14.05
CA GLY A 80 15.61 1.66 -14.93
C GLY A 80 15.38 0.25 -14.36
N GLU A 81 14.94 0.08 -13.12
CA GLU A 81 14.65 -1.27 -12.55
C GLU A 81 13.17 -1.71 -12.63
N GLU A 82 12.27 -0.81 -13.03
CA GLU A 82 10.83 -1.01 -12.98
C GLU A 82 10.33 -2.03 -14.03
N ALA A 83 11.08 -2.25 -15.11
CA ALA A 83 10.75 -3.27 -16.11
C ALA A 83 10.88 -4.71 -15.54
N LYS A 84 11.85 -4.94 -14.63
CA LYS A 84 11.96 -6.23 -13.93
C LYS A 84 10.80 -6.43 -12.94
N PHE A 85 10.27 -5.33 -12.39
CA PHE A 85 9.14 -5.34 -11.47
C PHE A 85 7.84 -5.81 -12.14
N LEU A 86 7.56 -5.32 -13.37
CA LEU A 86 6.41 -5.79 -14.15
C LEU A 86 6.51 -7.27 -14.49
N GLN A 87 7.72 -7.76 -14.79
CA GLN A 87 7.95 -9.17 -15.13
C GLN A 87 7.71 -10.11 -13.94
N GLU A 88 8.12 -9.72 -12.73
CA GLU A 88 7.85 -10.51 -11.52
C GLU A 88 6.35 -10.52 -11.15
N TYR A 89 5.64 -9.43 -11.42
CA TYR A 89 4.20 -9.30 -11.15
C TYR A 89 3.31 -10.13 -12.09
N ILE A 90 3.75 -10.36 -13.33
CA ILE A 90 2.97 -11.09 -14.34
C ILE A 90 3.02 -12.62 -14.11
N CYS A 91 4.10 -13.14 -13.51
CA CYS A 91 4.37 -14.58 -13.48
C CYS A 91 3.96 -15.31 -12.19
N LYS A 92 3.43 -14.64 -11.17
CA LYS A 92 3.00 -15.30 -9.92
C LYS A 92 1.46 -15.45 -9.89
N PRO A 93 0.91 -16.65 -9.63
CA PRO A 93 -0.53 -16.82 -9.48
C PRO A 93 -1.00 -15.95 -8.32
N ARG A 94 -1.81 -14.94 -8.63
CA ARG A 94 -2.43 -14.06 -7.64
C ARG A 94 -3.31 -14.94 -6.74
N HIS A 95 -2.91 -15.11 -5.49
CA HIS A 95 -3.92 -15.24 -4.45
C HIS A 95 -4.82 -14.00 -4.61
N LYS A 96 -6.08 -14.22 -5.01
CA LYS A 96 -7.04 -13.15 -5.22
C LYS A 96 -7.19 -12.40 -3.91
N ALA A 97 -6.43 -11.33 -3.74
CA ALA A 97 -6.64 -10.40 -2.65
C ALA A 97 -8.08 -9.91 -2.84
N THR A 98 -8.96 -10.29 -1.91
CA THR A 98 -10.40 -9.97 -1.98
C THR A 98 -10.65 -8.46 -1.92
N GLN A 99 -9.61 -7.67 -1.60
CA GLN A 99 -9.67 -6.23 -1.52
C GLN A 99 -8.84 -5.61 -2.64
N THR A 100 -9.46 -4.69 -3.38
CA THR A 100 -8.78 -3.82 -4.34
C THR A 100 -7.77 -2.93 -3.62
N TRP A 101 -6.73 -2.47 -4.33
CA TRP A 101 -5.74 -1.55 -3.77
C TRP A 101 -6.39 -0.26 -3.26
N VAL A 102 -7.38 0.27 -4.00
CA VAL A 102 -8.18 1.43 -3.60
C VAL A 102 -8.91 1.18 -2.28
N SER A 103 -9.52 0.00 -2.10
CA SER A 103 -10.16 -0.38 -0.84
C SER A 103 -9.17 -0.43 0.33
N ARG A 104 -7.94 -0.88 0.09
CA ARG A 104 -6.89 -0.92 1.12
C ARG A 104 -6.45 0.48 1.56
N ILE A 105 -6.27 1.40 0.61
CA ILE A 105 -5.89 2.78 0.91
C ILE A 105 -7.01 3.52 1.62
N THR A 106 -8.24 3.45 1.11
CA THR A 106 -9.39 4.11 1.75
C THR A 106 -9.63 3.58 3.16
N THR A 107 -9.45 2.28 3.38
CA THR A 107 -9.51 1.71 4.73
C THR A 107 -8.38 2.22 5.60
N ALA A 108 -7.14 2.28 5.10
CA ALA A 108 -6.02 2.80 5.87
C ALA A 108 -6.19 4.28 6.24
N ASP A 109 -6.68 5.09 5.30
CA ASP A 109 -6.96 6.52 5.49
C ASP A 109 -8.03 6.76 6.55
N LEU A 110 -9.14 5.98 6.49
CA LEU A 110 -10.17 6.01 7.52
C LEU A 110 -9.59 5.70 8.91
N ARG A 111 -8.74 4.66 9.01
CA ARG A 111 -8.10 4.27 10.28
C ARG A 111 -7.12 5.30 10.79
N TRP A 112 -6.37 5.97 9.92
CA TRP A 112 -5.51 7.07 10.34
C TRP A 112 -6.31 8.27 10.81
N THR A 113 -7.39 8.59 10.11
CA THR A 113 -8.29 9.69 10.46
C THR A 113 -8.92 9.48 11.84
N GLU A 114 -9.38 8.26 12.14
CA GLU A 114 -9.91 7.88 13.47
C GLU A 114 -8.89 8.11 14.60
N GLN A 115 -7.60 7.95 14.32
CA GLN A 115 -6.52 8.02 15.31
C GLN A 115 -5.89 9.40 15.42
N LEU A 116 -6.18 10.28 14.45
CA LEU A 116 -5.42 11.50 14.24
C LEU A 116 -5.43 12.42 15.47
N GLU A 117 -6.57 12.59 16.12
CA GLU A 117 -6.71 13.41 17.33
C GLU A 117 -5.81 12.90 18.46
N ALA A 118 -5.87 11.59 18.75
CA ALA A 118 -5.05 10.97 19.78
C ALA A 118 -3.54 11.04 19.46
N LEU A 119 -3.17 10.96 18.18
CA LEU A 119 -1.78 11.12 17.73
C LEU A 119 -1.32 12.57 17.91
N VAL A 120 -2.14 13.56 17.55
CA VAL A 120 -1.81 14.98 17.77
C VAL A 120 -1.59 15.26 19.24
N ASP A 121 -2.49 14.79 20.12
CA ASP A 121 -2.34 14.95 21.56
C ASP A 121 -1.08 14.29 22.10
N ALA A 122 -0.77 13.06 21.67
CA ALA A 122 0.44 12.34 22.07
C ALA A 122 1.71 13.04 21.57
N TYR A 123 1.70 13.58 20.35
CA TYR A 123 2.82 14.34 19.80
C TYR A 123 3.04 15.66 20.55
N LEU A 124 1.98 16.41 20.83
CA LEU A 124 2.07 17.66 21.59
C LEU A 124 2.63 17.40 22.99
N LYS A 125 2.15 16.35 23.67
CA LYS A 125 2.70 15.93 24.97
C LYS A 125 4.18 15.58 24.85
N TYR A 126 4.55 14.73 23.89
CA TYR A 126 5.95 14.37 23.64
C TYR A 126 6.85 15.59 23.43
N LYS A 127 6.36 16.60 22.70
CA LYS A 127 7.13 17.82 22.40
C LYS A 127 7.32 18.75 23.60
N HIS A 128 6.35 18.79 24.52
CA HIS A 128 6.39 19.67 25.68
C HIS A 128 7.02 19.00 26.91
N GLU A 129 6.74 17.73 27.11
CA GLU A 129 7.16 16.94 28.27
C GLU A 129 7.48 15.51 27.77
N PRO A 130 8.71 15.26 27.29
CA PRO A 130 9.10 13.92 26.86
C PRO A 130 9.02 12.99 28.08
N ILE A 131 8.26 11.91 27.94
CA ILE A 131 8.06 10.95 29.03
C ILE A 131 9.34 10.14 29.21
N ASP A 132 9.88 10.13 30.43
CA ASP A 132 10.95 9.20 30.79
C ASP A 132 10.39 7.78 30.88
N THR A 133 10.69 6.98 29.86
CA THR A 133 10.19 5.61 29.68
C THR A 133 10.50 4.69 30.86
N GLU A 134 11.57 4.96 31.62
CA GLU A 134 11.98 4.14 32.76
C GLU A 134 11.02 4.20 33.95
N THR A 135 10.16 5.21 34.02
CA THR A 135 9.25 5.42 35.15
C THR A 135 7.87 4.78 34.97
N LEU A 136 7.56 4.25 33.77
CA LEU A 136 6.26 3.66 33.48
C LEU A 136 6.21 2.18 33.88
N GLU A 137 5.59 1.90 35.02
CA GLU A 137 5.20 0.54 35.45
C GLU A 137 4.05 0.01 34.58
N THR A 138 4.31 -0.31 33.32
CA THR A 138 3.28 -0.83 32.40
C THR A 138 3.82 -1.93 31.50
N ASP A 139 2.90 -2.69 30.90
CA ASP A 139 3.18 -3.81 30.01
C ASP A 139 4.22 -3.44 28.95
N VAL A 140 5.34 -4.17 28.97
CA VAL A 140 6.47 -3.97 28.07
C VAL A 140 6.31 -4.87 26.86
N PHE A 141 6.43 -4.30 25.66
CA PHE A 141 6.53 -5.05 24.41
C PHE A 141 7.74 -4.58 23.62
N GLN A 142 8.32 -5.47 22.82
CA GLN A 142 9.51 -5.17 22.02
C GLN A 142 9.11 -5.06 20.55
N LEU A 143 9.61 -4.04 19.87
CA LEU A 143 9.48 -3.91 18.42
C LEU A 143 10.83 -3.61 17.78
N PRO A 144 11.03 -4.05 16.52
CA PRO A 144 12.07 -3.52 15.66
C PRO A 144 11.99 -1.99 15.61
N TYR A 145 13.13 -1.35 15.81
CA TYR A 145 13.24 0.10 15.89
C TYR A 145 14.22 0.60 14.84
N ILE A 146 13.82 1.63 14.11
CA ILE A 146 14.64 2.24 13.06
C ILE A 146 14.92 3.70 13.45
N ASP A 147 16.19 4.00 13.73
CA ASP A 147 16.70 5.35 13.92
C ASP A 147 18.05 5.53 13.22
N VAL A 148 18.18 6.58 12.42
CA VAL A 148 19.43 7.01 11.78
C VAL A 148 20.58 7.17 12.79
N PHE A 149 20.28 7.55 14.04
CA PHE A 149 21.31 7.85 15.04
C PHE A 149 21.69 6.65 15.91
N ASP A 150 20.79 5.67 16.08
CA ASP A 150 20.96 4.55 17.00
C ASP A 150 20.87 3.22 16.26
N SER A 151 21.89 2.37 16.41
CA SER A 151 21.95 1.06 15.74
C SER A 151 21.25 -0.06 16.50
N ASN A 152 20.24 0.26 17.31
CA ASN A 152 19.53 -0.71 18.12
C ASN A 152 18.49 -1.45 17.27
N GLU A 153 18.65 -2.76 17.08
CA GLU A 153 17.71 -3.57 16.29
C GLU A 153 16.30 -3.60 16.90
N THR A 154 16.22 -3.66 18.23
CA THR A 154 14.96 -3.71 18.97
C THR A 154 14.98 -2.74 20.14
N LYS A 155 13.81 -2.16 20.44
CA LYS A 155 13.61 -1.26 21.58
C LYS A 155 12.42 -1.76 22.42
N PRO A 156 12.53 -1.81 23.76
CA PRO A 156 11.38 -2.04 24.62
C PRO A 156 10.51 -0.78 24.64
N PHE A 157 9.21 -0.96 24.49
CA PHE A 157 8.19 0.07 24.56
C PHE A 157 7.23 -0.26 25.68
N HIS A 158 6.76 0.77 26.38
CA HIS A 158 5.75 0.63 27.44
C HIS A 158 4.38 0.95 26.87
N HIS A 159 3.40 0.07 27.06
CA HIS A 159 2.03 0.42 26.74
C HIS A 159 1.54 1.52 27.70
N ILE A 160 0.79 2.50 27.23
CA ILE A 160 0.18 3.51 28.12
C ILE A 160 -1.29 3.14 28.23
N SER A 161 -1.73 2.68 29.40
CA SER A 161 -3.10 2.20 29.62
C SER A 161 -4.19 3.24 29.34
N ALA A 162 -3.84 4.53 29.35
CA ALA A 162 -4.74 5.62 28.98
C ALA A 162 -4.95 5.78 27.47
N SER A 163 -4.09 5.19 26.64
CA SER A 163 -4.15 5.32 25.19
C SER A 163 -4.94 4.17 24.56
N LEU A 164 -5.89 4.52 23.69
CA LEU A 164 -6.67 3.54 22.92
C LEU A 164 -5.87 2.92 21.76
N TYR A 165 -4.84 3.62 21.26
CA TYR A 165 -4.12 3.23 20.05
C TYR A 165 -2.64 2.96 20.33
N THR A 166 -2.10 1.88 19.77
CA THR A 166 -0.68 1.53 19.87
C THR A 166 0.22 2.62 19.26
N ASN A 167 -0.19 3.25 18.15
CA ASN A 167 0.60 4.33 17.57
C ASN A 167 0.66 5.55 18.50
N ALA A 168 -0.41 5.86 19.24
CA ALA A 168 -0.38 6.95 20.20
C ALA A 168 0.54 6.64 21.40
N THR A 169 0.63 5.38 21.85
CA THR A 169 1.62 4.98 22.87
C THR A 169 3.05 5.09 22.36
N LEU A 170 3.30 4.66 21.12
CA LEU A 170 4.61 4.77 20.48
C LEU A 170 5.03 6.23 20.29
N LEU A 171 4.07 7.09 19.93
CA LEU A 171 4.31 8.50 19.64
C LEU A 171 4.65 9.28 20.90
N ALA A 172 4.02 8.95 22.02
CA ALA A 172 4.39 9.49 23.32
C ALA A 172 5.85 9.15 23.72
N GLN A 173 6.42 8.08 23.12
CA GLN A 173 7.82 7.66 23.32
C GLN A 173 8.76 8.11 22.18
N GLY A 174 8.28 9.01 21.31
CA GLY A 174 9.05 9.58 20.21
C GLY A 174 9.18 8.69 18.98
N THR A 175 8.28 7.73 18.79
CA THR A 175 8.32 6.77 17.68
C THR A 175 6.97 6.60 17.01
N LEU A 176 6.93 6.17 15.75
CA LEU A 176 5.68 5.98 15.01
C LEU A 176 5.73 4.71 14.15
N GLY A 177 4.64 3.94 14.15
CA GLY A 177 4.46 2.79 13.28
C GLY A 177 4.00 3.19 11.87
N PRO A 178 4.32 2.40 10.83
CA PRO A 178 3.91 2.69 9.45
C PRO A 178 2.42 2.37 9.18
N THR A 179 1.76 1.65 10.08
CA THR A 179 0.39 1.16 9.90
C THR A 179 -0.48 1.53 11.10
N PRO A 180 -1.76 1.90 10.88
CA PRO A 180 -2.64 2.37 11.96
C PRO A 180 -3.11 1.24 12.88
N THR A 181 -3.20 0.00 12.39
CA THR A 181 -3.85 -1.10 13.12
C THR A 181 -2.90 -2.08 13.78
N LYS A 182 -1.84 -2.53 13.09
CA LYS A 182 -0.90 -3.54 13.58
C LYS A 182 0.53 -3.11 13.32
N VAL A 183 1.17 -2.56 14.33
CA VAL A 183 2.54 -2.07 14.22
C VAL A 183 3.52 -3.24 14.36
N TYR A 184 4.35 -3.45 13.33
CA TYR A 184 5.43 -4.45 13.33
C TYR A 184 6.82 -3.84 13.42
N VAL A 185 6.95 -2.55 13.15
CA VAL A 185 8.20 -1.79 13.18
C VAL A 185 7.88 -0.36 13.59
N ALA A 186 8.78 0.27 14.34
CA ALA A 186 8.65 1.64 14.77
C ALA A 186 9.81 2.50 14.21
N PHE A 187 9.47 3.67 13.70
CA PHE A 187 10.44 4.67 13.24
C PHE A 187 10.60 5.77 14.27
N SER A 188 11.83 6.20 14.52
CA SER A 188 12.11 7.38 15.32
C SER A 188 11.51 8.64 14.66
N LEU A 189 10.82 9.48 15.43
CA LEU A 189 10.31 10.76 14.91
C LEU A 189 11.44 11.62 14.35
N ARG A 190 12.61 11.61 14.98
CA ARG A 190 13.81 12.33 14.52
C ARG A 190 14.25 11.87 13.12
N THR A 191 14.15 10.57 12.84
CA THR A 191 14.46 10.00 11.53
C THR A 191 13.43 10.43 10.47
N LEU A 192 12.14 10.45 10.82
CA LEU A 192 11.08 10.91 9.93
C LEU A 192 11.18 12.41 9.63
N GLU A 193 11.48 13.24 10.65
CA GLU A 193 11.72 14.67 10.49
C GLU A 193 12.95 14.95 9.62
N LEU A 194 14.04 14.21 9.83
CA LEU A 194 15.24 14.31 9.01
C LEU A 194 14.95 13.97 7.54
N TYR A 195 14.24 12.88 7.28
CA TYR A 195 13.81 12.52 5.93
C TYR A 195 12.95 13.61 5.29
N TRP A 196 11.99 14.15 6.04
CA TRP A 196 11.12 15.22 5.58
C TRP A 196 11.92 16.46 5.21
N HIS A 197 12.87 16.89 6.05
CA HIS A 197 13.76 18.01 5.75
C HIS A 197 14.56 17.73 4.47
N VAL A 198 15.21 16.58 4.36
CA VAL A 198 15.97 16.21 3.16
C VAL A 198 15.09 16.26 1.91
N ARG A 199 13.87 15.76 1.98
CA ARG A 199 12.94 15.73 0.85
C ARG A 199 12.47 17.12 0.42
N ILE A 200 12.33 18.08 1.36
CA ILE A 200 12.04 19.47 1.02
C ILE A 200 13.17 20.08 0.19
N TRP A 201 14.42 19.84 0.58
CA TRP A 201 15.58 20.40 -0.11
C TRP A 201 15.91 19.67 -1.41
N GLN A 202 15.69 18.37 -1.45
CA GLN A 202 15.98 17.51 -2.59
C GLN A 202 14.81 16.57 -2.87
N PRO A 203 13.79 17.02 -3.64
CA PRO A 203 12.63 16.19 -3.99
C PRO A 203 12.98 14.92 -4.78
N ARG A 204 14.18 14.87 -5.37
CA ARG A 204 14.72 13.73 -6.12
C ARG A 204 15.20 12.59 -5.23
N VAL A 205 15.36 12.81 -3.92
CA VAL A 205 15.74 11.72 -3.00
C VAL A 205 14.53 10.80 -2.85
N SER A 206 14.63 9.60 -3.41
CA SER A 206 13.61 8.57 -3.27
C SER A 206 13.59 7.99 -1.86
N VAL A 207 12.43 7.49 -1.43
CA VAL A 207 12.30 6.75 -0.15
C VAL A 207 13.27 5.57 -0.12
N GLN A 208 13.44 4.88 -1.25
CA GLN A 208 14.36 3.76 -1.36
C GLN A 208 15.81 4.21 -1.15
N ALA A 209 16.27 5.26 -1.84
CA ALA A 209 17.62 5.78 -1.64
C ALA A 209 17.88 6.18 -0.18
N TRP A 210 16.88 6.79 0.48
CA TRP A 210 16.95 7.11 1.89
C TRP A 210 17.10 5.86 2.78
N LEU A 211 16.32 4.81 2.51
CA LEU A 211 16.43 3.54 3.25
C LEU A 211 17.78 2.86 3.04
N HIS A 212 18.36 2.94 1.83
CA HIS A 212 19.72 2.46 1.57
C HIS A 212 20.75 3.20 2.44
N VAL A 213 20.66 4.52 2.56
CA VAL A 213 21.54 5.30 3.45
C VAL A 213 21.42 4.83 4.89
N ILE A 214 20.19 4.61 5.39
CA ILE A 214 19.97 4.08 6.74
C ILE A 214 20.63 2.69 6.88
N CYS A 215 20.37 1.78 5.94
CA CYS A 215 20.98 0.45 5.94
C CYS A 215 22.52 0.50 5.94
N ASP A 216 23.11 1.34 5.10
CA ASP A 216 24.56 1.53 5.00
C ASP A 216 25.13 2.10 6.31
N MET A 217 24.45 3.04 6.95
CA MET A 217 24.84 3.61 8.25
C MET A 217 24.86 2.56 9.37
N HIS A 218 23.93 1.59 9.33
CA HIS A 218 23.89 0.49 10.30
C HIS A 218 24.69 -0.74 9.87
N ASN A 219 25.38 -0.68 8.73
CA ASN A 219 26.09 -1.82 8.13
C ASN A 219 25.18 -3.07 7.95
N GLN A 220 23.91 -2.83 7.59
CA GLN A 220 22.91 -3.88 7.35
C GLN A 220 22.61 -3.99 5.86
N PRO A 221 22.46 -5.20 5.31
CA PRO A 221 22.08 -5.36 3.91
C PRO A 221 20.62 -4.90 3.71
N TYR A 222 20.40 -4.04 2.72
CA TYR A 222 19.04 -3.63 2.34
C TYR A 222 18.22 -4.85 1.88
N ARG A 223 17.09 -5.10 2.55
CA ARG A 223 16.13 -6.13 2.18
C ARG A 223 14.84 -5.48 1.74
N ARG A 224 14.36 -5.84 0.54
CA ARG A 224 13.12 -5.30 -0.04
C ARG A 224 11.87 -5.78 0.71
N VAL A 225 11.96 -6.91 1.42
CA VAL A 225 10.86 -7.52 2.17
C VAL A 225 11.29 -7.64 3.62
N LEU A 226 10.47 -7.08 4.51
CA LEU A 226 10.51 -7.30 5.96
C LEU A 226 9.65 -8.51 6.32
#